data_AF-A0A942KFD9-F1
#
_entry.id   AF-A0A942KFD9-F1
#
_cell.length_a   1.000
_cell.length_b   1.000
_cell.length_c   1.000
_cell.angle_alpha   90.00
_cell.angle_beta   90.00
_cell.angle_gamma   90.00
#
_symmetry.space_group_name_H-M   'P 1'
#
loop_
_entity.id
_entity.type
_entity.pdbx_description
1 polymer ?
#
loop_
_entity_poly.entity_id
_entity_poly.type
_entity_poly.pdbx_seq_one_letter_code
_entity_poly.pdbx_strand_id
1 'polypeptide(L)'
;MATSVAVAKKLETIFKDRGYGDKVELSTCTVAEMESKARNYDLIVTTAQVNKPMPVKVIMGIAFLIGRGTEPVIKEIFESLGFDS
;
A
#
# COMPACT_ATOMS: atom_id res chain seq x y z
N MET A 1 -18.63 3.95 4.96
CA MET A 1 -17.53 4.59 4.20
C MET A 1 -16.25 3.85 4.56
N ALA A 2 -15.64 3.17 3.59
CA ALA A 2 -14.48 2.32 3.85
C ALA A 2 -13.23 3.20 4.05
N THR A 3 -12.72 3.24 5.28
CA THR A 3 -11.48 3.94 5.65
C THR A 3 -10.29 3.51 4.79
N SER A 4 -10.31 2.27 4.28
CA SER A 4 -9.32 1.72 3.34
C SER A 4 -9.36 2.36 1.93
N VAL A 5 -10.54 2.74 1.43
CA VAL A 5 -10.69 3.35 0.08
C VAL A 5 -10.20 4.78 0.05
N ALA A 6 -10.46 5.54 1.11
CA ALA A 6 -9.95 6.91 1.23
C ALA A 6 -8.41 6.96 1.24
N VAL A 7 -7.78 5.95 1.85
CA VAL A 7 -6.33 5.78 1.89
C VAL A 7 -5.77 5.45 0.51
N ALA A 8 -6.35 4.45 -0.17
CA ALA A 8 -5.92 4.06 -1.51
C ALA A 8 -5.99 5.23 -2.50
N LYS A 9 -7.08 6.01 -2.49
CA LYS A 9 -7.21 7.21 -3.33
C LYS A 9 -6.16 8.29 -3.03
N LYS A 10 -5.81 8.50 -1.76
CA LYS A 10 -4.75 9.46 -1.38
C LYS A 10 -3.40 9.04 -1.93
N LEU A 11 -3.05 7.77 -1.76
CA LEU A 11 -1.85 7.18 -2.33
C LEU A 11 -1.84 7.36 -3.85
N GLU A 12 -2.91 6.96 -4.53
CA GLU A 12 -3.03 7.06 -5.99
C GLU A 12 -2.81 8.49 -6.48
N THR A 13 -3.39 9.48 -5.78
CA THR A 13 -3.18 10.90 -6.08
C THR A 13 -1.70 11.30 -5.95
N ILE A 14 -1.01 10.86 -4.90
CA ILE A 14 0.40 11.17 -4.68
C ILE A 14 1.29 10.50 -5.73
N PHE A 15 1.00 9.24 -6.08
CA PHE A 15 1.69 8.54 -7.16
C PHE A 15 1.46 9.25 -8.50
N LYS A 16 0.22 9.68 -8.77
CA LYS A 16 -0.15 10.41 -9.98
C LYS A 16 0.51 11.77 -10.08
N ASP A 17 0.58 12.52 -8.97
CA ASP A 17 1.27 13.81 -8.87
C ASP A 17 2.76 13.68 -9.19
N ARG A 18 3.38 12.57 -8.76
CA ARG A 18 4.77 12.22 -9.08
C ARG A 18 4.98 11.61 -10.47
N GLY A 19 3.93 11.39 -11.26
CA GLY A 19 4.01 10.77 -12.59
C GLY A 19 4.08 9.23 -12.61
N TYR A 20 3.88 8.59 -11.47
CA TYR A 20 3.86 7.12 -11.31
C TYR A 20 2.45 6.54 -11.15
N GLY A 21 1.40 7.37 -11.23
CA GLY A 21 0.01 6.94 -11.03
C GLY A 21 -0.45 5.83 -11.97
N ASP A 22 0.03 5.81 -13.21
CA ASP A 22 -0.28 4.74 -14.18
C ASP A 22 0.51 3.45 -13.93
N LYS A 23 1.57 3.50 -13.10
CA LYS A 23 2.42 2.34 -12.78
C LYS A 23 2.10 1.72 -11.44
N VAL A 24 1.21 2.33 -10.65
CA VAL A 24 0.90 1.88 -9.30
C VAL A 24 -0.58 1.59 -9.17
N GLU A 25 -0.88 0.30 -8.95
CA GLU A 25 -2.25 -0.18 -8.81
C GLU A 25 -2.59 -0.34 -7.33
N LEU A 26 -3.49 0.52 -6.83
CA LEU A 26 -3.92 0.50 -5.43
C LEU A 26 -5.33 -0.08 -5.33
N SER A 27 -5.38 -1.35 -4.94
CA SER A 27 -6.63 -2.06 -4.75
C SER A 27 -6.96 -2.25 -3.26
N THR A 28 -8.18 -1.92 -2.86
CA THR A 28 -8.70 -2.27 -1.53
C THR A 28 -9.32 -3.66 -1.55
N CYS A 29 -8.85 -4.54 -0.68
CA CYS A 29 -9.37 -5.90 -0.57
C CYS A 29 -9.57 -6.30 0.88
N THR A 30 -10.50 -7.22 1.11
CA THR A 30 -10.76 -7.83 2.42
C THR A 30 -9.61 -8.77 2.82
N VAL A 31 -9.47 -9.07 4.11
CA VAL A 31 -8.40 -9.97 4.62
C VAL A 31 -8.38 -11.33 3.90
N ALA A 32 -9.54 -11.85 3.51
CA ALA A 32 -9.65 -13.08 2.73
C ALA A 32 -8.98 -12.99 1.35
N GLU A 33 -9.15 -11.86 0.67
CA GLU A 33 -8.58 -11.58 -0.67
C GLU A 33 -7.12 -11.11 -0.58
N MET A 34 -6.70 -10.64 0.59
CA MET A 34 -5.35 -10.15 0.85
C MET A 34 -4.30 -11.24 0.60
N GLU A 35 -4.54 -12.49 1.05
CA GLU A 35 -3.59 -13.61 0.82
C GLU A 35 -3.48 -14.00 -0.66
N SER A 36 -4.59 -13.94 -1.41
CA SER A 36 -4.59 -14.21 -2.86
C SER A 36 -3.93 -13.09 -3.65
N LYS A 37 -4.21 -11.83 -3.30
CA LYS A 37 -3.54 -10.67 -3.91
C LYS A 37 -2.08 -10.56 -3.51
N ALA A 38 -1.70 -10.95 -2.30
CA ALA A 38 -0.31 -10.99 -1.85
C ALA A 38 0.63 -11.66 -2.85
N ARG A 39 0.17 -12.69 -3.57
CA ARG A 39 0.98 -13.42 -4.56
C ARG A 39 1.12 -12.70 -5.90
N ASN A 40 0.24 -11.76 -6.20
CA ASN A 40 0.16 -11.08 -7.50
C ASN A 40 0.73 -9.65 -7.46
N TYR A 41 1.10 -9.14 -6.28
CA TYR A 41 1.64 -7.80 -6.07
C TYR A 41 3.01 -7.89 -5.43
N ASP A 42 3.93 -6.97 -5.75
CA ASP A 42 5.26 -6.91 -5.13
C ASP A 42 5.25 -6.51 -3.64
N LEU A 43 4.18 -5.85 -3.20
CA LEU A 43 4.04 -5.34 -1.84
C LEU A 43 2.59 -5.24 -1.41
N ILE A 44 2.38 -5.30 -0.10
CA ILE A 44 1.06 -5.21 0.50
C ILE A 44 1.08 -4.18 1.63
N VAL A 45 0.08 -3.31 1.63
CA VAL A 45 -0.14 -2.35 2.71
C VAL A 45 -1.30 -2.84 3.58
N THR A 46 -1.05 -3.07 4.87
CA THR A 46 -2.07 -3.54 5.82
C THR A 46 -2.12 -2.69 7.08
N THR A 47 -3.32 -2.38 7.54
CA THR A 47 -3.56 -1.75 8.84
C THR A 47 -3.75 -2.77 9.96
N ALA A 48 -3.85 -4.05 9.62
CA ALA A 48 -4.03 -5.14 10.57
C ALA A 48 -2.69 -5.81 10.90
N GLN A 49 -2.53 -6.27 12.14
CA GLN A 49 -1.38 -7.10 12.52
C GLN A 49 -1.47 -8.43 11.76
N VAL A 50 -0.60 -8.59 10.76
CA VAL A 50 -0.45 -9.84 10.03
C VAL A 50 0.76 -10.55 10.60
N ASN A 51 0.50 -11.59 11.39
CA ASN A 51 1.55 -12.44 11.96
C ASN A 51 1.86 -13.67 11.07
N LYS A 52 1.37 -13.65 9.82
CA LYS A 52 1.63 -14.70 8.84
C LYS A 52 2.82 -14.32 7.96
N PRO A 53 3.72 -15.26 7.64
CA PRO A 53 4.74 -15.05 6.62
C PRO A 53 4.05 -14.88 5.27
N MET A 54 4.04 -13.65 4.76
CA MET A 54 3.56 -13.39 3.40
C MET A 54 4.71 -13.55 2.41
N PRO A 55 4.40 -13.99 1.17
CA PRO A 55 5.42 -14.19 0.13
C PRO A 55 6.06 -12.89 -0.35
N VAL A 56 5.51 -11.73 0.06
CA VAL A 56 5.88 -10.39 -0.42
C VAL A 56 6.00 -9.42 0.75
N LYS A 57 6.54 -8.22 0.49
CA LYS A 57 6.82 -7.25 1.53
C LYS A 57 5.52 -6.67 2.10
N VAL A 58 5.34 -6.82 3.41
CA VAL A 58 4.17 -6.31 4.13
C VAL A 58 4.55 -5.01 4.83
N ILE A 59 3.88 -3.93 4.45
CA ILE A 59 4.10 -2.60 4.98
C ILE A 59 2.91 -2.23 5.87
N MET A 60 3.20 -1.69 7.06
CA MET A 60 2.18 -1.25 8.01
C MET A 60 1.53 0.05 7.54
N GLY A 61 0.33 -0.09 6.98
CA GLY A 61 -0.52 1.01 6.55
C GLY A 61 -1.24 1.76 7.67
N ILE A 62 -0.94 1.46 8.94
CA ILE A 62 -1.58 2.13 10.09
C ILE A 62 -1.41 3.66 10.04
N ALA A 63 -0.29 4.13 9.48
CA ALA A 63 -0.02 5.54 9.23
C ALA A 63 -1.11 6.24 8.39
N PHE A 64 -1.69 5.51 7.43
CA PHE A 64 -2.78 6.03 6.61
C PHE A 64 -4.11 6.11 7.38
N LEU A 65 -4.34 5.19 8.31
CA LEU A 65 -5.54 5.21 9.15
C LEU A 65 -5.52 6.41 10.11
N ILE A 66 -4.36 6.69 10.72
CA ILE A 66 -4.19 7.84 11.62
C ILE A 66 -3.98 9.17 10.87
N GLY A 67 -3.85 9.11 9.53
CA GLY A 67 -3.63 10.29 8.69
C GLY A 67 -2.29 11.00 8.93
N ARG A 68 -1.32 10.33 9.56
CA ARG A 68 -0.03 10.89 9.96
C ARG A 68 1.07 9.86 9.73
N GLY A 69 2.20 10.29 9.17
CA GLY A 69 3.31 9.39 8.86
C GLY A 69 3.09 8.55 7.60
N THR A 70 2.22 8.99 6.68
CA THR A 70 2.02 8.34 5.39
C THR A 70 3.18 8.54 4.44
N GLU A 71 3.90 9.67 4.55
CA GLU A 71 5.08 9.97 3.74
C GLU A 71 6.19 8.91 3.83
N PRO A 72 6.66 8.48 5.02
CA PRO A 72 7.68 7.43 5.10
C PRO A 72 7.16 6.10 4.53
N VAL A 73 5.88 5.78 4.72
CA VAL A 73 5.28 4.56 4.15
C VAL A 73 5.27 4.61 2.63
N ILE A 74 4.88 5.75 2.06
CA ILE A 74 4.91 5.99 0.61
C ILE A 74 6.35 5.85 0.11
N LYS A 75 7.31 6.49 0.78
CA LYS A 75 8.72 6.42 0.41
C LYS A 75 9.22 4.96 0.43
N GLU A 76 8.89 4.20 1.46
CA GLU A 76 9.28 2.80 1.59
C GLU A 76 8.65 1.92 0.48
N ILE A 77 7.42 2.23 0.05
CA ILE A 77 6.78 1.60 -1.12
C ILE A 77 7.58 1.91 -2.39
N PHE A 78 7.92 3.18 -2.64
CA PHE A 78 8.71 3.60 -3.81
C PHE A 78 10.10 2.97 -3.83
N GLU A 79 10.80 2.93 -2.69
CA GLU A 79 12.09 2.26 -2.54
C GLU A 79 11.98 0.75 -2.79
N SER A 80 10.91 0.12 -2.29
CA SER A 80 10.67 -1.32 -2.50
C SER A 80 10.34 -1.65 -3.96
N LEU A 81 9.69 -0.74 -4.68
CA LEU A 81 9.39 -0.87 -6.11
C LEU A 81 10.58 -0.49 -7.01
N GLY A 82 11.66 0.06 -6.46
CA GLY A 82 12.82 0.51 -7.24
C GLY A 82 12.54 1.75 -8.09
N PHE A 83 11.60 2.60 -7.68
CA PHE A 83 11.30 3.87 -8.34
C PHE A 83 12.21 5.03 -7.89
N ASP A 84 12.90 4.88 -6.76
CA ASP A 84 14.01 5.73 -6.35
C ASP A 84 15.29 5.09 -6.92
N SER A 85 16.04 5.87 -7.74
CA SER A 85 17.16 5.41 -8.58
C SER A 85 18.31 4.70 -7.86
#